data_AF-A0A067FW35-F1
#
_entry.id   AF-A0A067FW35-F1
#
_cell.length_a   1.000
_cell.length_b   1.000
_cell.length_c   1.000
_cell.angle_alpha   90.00
_cell.angle_beta   90.00
_cell.angle_gamma   90.00
#
_symmetry.space_group_name_H-M   'P 1'
#
loop_
_entity.id
_entity.type
_entity.pdbx_description
1 polymer ?
#
loop_
_entity_poly.entity_id
_entity_poly.type
_entity_poly.pdbx_seq_one_letter_code
_entity_poly.pdbx_strand_id
1 'polypeptide(L)'
;MGESRGPFLRAFIPGSTSSDDTGRLNLDARGNRGSHSVGTKNRGHASRSWIKIDQDGNFEILELDKTTIMRHCSLPARDLRLLDPLFIYPSTILGREKAIVVSLVQIRCIITADEVILMNSLDGCVVQYYLELCKRLQTNKDQADDLPFEFRALELALELTCMSLDAQVKELGMEIYPVLDELASSISTLNLEHLRRLKGHLLALTQQVQKVHDEIEHLMDDDGDMAAMYLTEKKQRLDSSSDGYTQTNISSLDRVVSKSAPVSPVGSISGAQKLQRAFSSIVTSKHGSLISSSSNRENVEQLEMLLEAYFVVVDNTLSKLLSVRL
;
A
#
# COMPACT_ATOMS: atom_id res chain seq x y z
N MET A 1 20.05 44.93 -42.28
CA MET A 1 20.43 45.11 -40.86
C MET A 1 19.86 43.93 -40.07
N GLY A 2 20.74 43.18 -39.36
CA GLY A 2 20.55 42.20 -38.26
C GLY A 2 19.37 41.21 -38.30
N GLU A 3 19.53 39.87 -38.36
CA GLU A 3 20.09 38.92 -37.35
C GLU A 3 19.44 39.07 -35.95
N SER A 4 18.93 38.06 -35.21
CA SER A 4 19.39 36.68 -34.93
C SER A 4 18.23 35.87 -34.29
N ARG A 5 17.94 34.61 -34.68
CA ARG A 5 18.38 33.28 -34.16
C ARG A 5 17.67 32.71 -32.90
N GLY A 6 17.12 31.50 -33.07
CA GLY A 6 16.89 30.48 -32.04
C GLY A 6 16.24 29.20 -32.65
N PRO A 7 16.75 27.96 -32.42
CA PRO A 7 16.69 26.88 -33.42
C PRO A 7 15.65 25.78 -33.20
N PHE A 8 15.17 25.19 -34.31
CA PHE A 8 14.47 23.90 -34.37
C PHE A 8 15.47 22.74 -34.50
N LEU A 9 15.35 21.74 -33.63
CA LEU A 9 16.10 20.47 -33.73
C LEU A 9 15.35 19.48 -34.63
N ARG A 10 16.08 18.95 -35.62
CA ARG A 10 15.63 18.04 -36.68
C ARG A 10 15.94 16.60 -36.28
N ALA A 11 14.96 15.72 -36.44
CA ALA A 11 15.06 14.28 -36.24
C ALA A 11 16.08 13.63 -37.19
N PHE A 12 16.92 12.75 -36.66
CA PHE A 12 17.85 11.91 -37.41
C PHE A 12 17.25 10.52 -37.61
N ILE A 13 17.16 10.11 -38.87
CA ILE A 13 16.94 8.74 -39.35
C ILE A 13 18.32 8.22 -39.81
N PRO A 14 18.78 7.02 -39.43
CA PRO A 14 19.91 6.39 -40.09
C PRO A 14 19.43 5.48 -41.23
N GLY A 15 20.03 5.71 -42.40
CA GLY A 15 19.77 4.99 -43.64
C GLY A 15 20.52 3.66 -43.75
N SER A 16 20.02 2.87 -44.68
CA SER A 16 20.50 1.59 -45.18
C SER A 16 21.56 1.74 -46.27
N THR A 17 22.64 0.95 -46.22
CA THR A 17 23.43 0.53 -47.40
C THR A 17 24.00 -0.88 -47.21
N SER A 18 23.99 -1.66 -48.29
CA SER A 18 24.48 -3.04 -48.44
C SER A 18 25.90 -3.09 -49.04
N SER A 19 26.69 -4.13 -48.74
CA SER A 19 27.18 -5.15 -49.71
C SER A 19 28.26 -6.06 -49.10
N ASP A 20 28.21 -7.34 -49.52
CA ASP A 20 29.14 -8.44 -49.26
C ASP A 20 30.59 -8.20 -49.71
N ASP A 21 31.56 -8.79 -48.99
CA ASP A 21 32.67 -9.52 -49.62
C ASP A 21 33.26 -10.59 -48.69
N THR A 22 33.62 -11.72 -49.28
CA THR A 22 34.11 -12.96 -48.66
C THR A 22 35.63 -13.08 -48.73
N GLY A 23 36.29 -13.41 -47.61
CA GLY A 23 37.72 -13.77 -47.60
C GLY A 23 38.14 -14.52 -46.35
N ARG A 24 38.50 -15.81 -46.50
CA ARG A 24 39.07 -16.69 -45.46
C ARG A 24 40.53 -16.29 -45.14
N LEU A 25 40.97 -16.46 -43.88
CA LEU A 25 42.11 -17.31 -43.43
C LEU A 25 42.51 -17.08 -41.95
N ASN A 26 42.41 -18.17 -41.19
CA ASN A 26 43.09 -18.72 -39.99
C ASN A 26 44.16 -17.99 -39.14
N LEU A 27 44.16 -18.40 -37.84
CA LEU A 27 45.19 -18.30 -36.75
C LEU A 27 45.34 -16.90 -36.09
N ASP A 28 45.37 -16.67 -34.78
CA ASP A 28 45.90 -17.45 -33.65
C ASP A 28 45.28 -17.07 -32.28
N ALA A 29 45.58 -17.90 -31.28
CA ALA A 29 45.22 -17.92 -29.87
C ALA A 29 45.22 -16.59 -29.05
N ARG A 30 44.26 -16.45 -28.12
CA ARG A 30 44.44 -16.53 -26.64
C ARG A 30 43.20 -16.03 -25.90
N GLY A 31 42.88 -16.68 -24.78
CA GLY A 31 41.59 -16.63 -24.12
C GLY A 31 41.25 -15.34 -23.38
N ASN A 32 39.96 -15.18 -23.07
CA ASN A 32 39.53 -14.67 -21.78
C ASN A 32 38.14 -15.19 -21.41
N ARG A 33 37.90 -15.26 -20.10
CA ARG A 33 36.92 -16.06 -19.39
C ARG A 33 35.47 -15.66 -19.67
N GLY A 34 34.69 -16.57 -20.25
CA GLY A 34 33.22 -16.55 -20.17
C GLY A 34 32.78 -17.16 -18.84
N SER A 35 32.38 -16.32 -17.89
CA SER A 35 31.67 -16.79 -16.69
C SER A 35 30.29 -17.26 -17.10
N HIS A 36 30.12 -18.58 -17.17
CA HIS A 36 28.80 -19.21 -17.17
C HIS A 36 28.10 -18.86 -15.86
N SER A 37 27.14 -17.93 -15.88
CA SER A 37 26.15 -17.85 -14.81
C SER A 37 25.22 -19.06 -14.96
N VAL A 38 25.56 -20.10 -14.20
CA VAL A 38 24.69 -21.23 -13.91
C VAL A 38 23.37 -20.66 -13.40
N GLY A 39 22.32 -20.81 -14.20
CA GLY A 39 20.95 -20.50 -13.81
C GLY A 39 20.50 -21.41 -12.67
N THR A 40 20.76 -21.00 -11.43
CA THR A 40 20.09 -21.56 -10.26
C THR A 40 18.68 -21.01 -10.22
N LYS A 41 17.75 -21.82 -10.72
CA LYS A 41 16.31 -21.66 -10.60
C LYS A 41 15.91 -21.75 -9.12
N ASN A 42 16.05 -20.65 -8.37
CA ASN A 42 15.59 -20.55 -6.99
C ASN A 42 14.07 -20.41 -6.96
N ARG A 43 13.39 -21.55 -6.84
CA ARG A 43 12.01 -21.62 -6.37
C ARG A 43 11.97 -21.18 -4.91
N GLY A 44 11.50 -19.97 -4.64
CA GLY A 44 10.96 -19.63 -3.31
C GLY A 44 11.02 -18.17 -2.90
N HIS A 45 12.06 -17.40 -3.25
CA HIS A 45 12.27 -16.03 -2.77
C HIS A 45 12.94 -15.19 -3.87
N ALA A 46 12.20 -14.89 -4.94
CA ALA A 46 12.68 -13.92 -5.91
C ALA A 46 12.54 -12.52 -5.30
N SER A 47 13.67 -11.82 -5.10
CA SER A 47 13.68 -10.39 -4.84
C SER A 47 12.91 -9.70 -5.97
N ARG A 48 11.98 -8.82 -5.61
CA ARG A 48 11.22 -8.02 -6.57
C ARG A 48 11.75 -6.59 -6.53
N SER A 49 11.58 -5.86 -7.63
CA SER A 49 11.90 -4.44 -7.68
C SER A 49 10.74 -3.64 -7.09
N TRP A 50 11.06 -2.70 -6.21
CA TRP A 50 10.13 -1.82 -5.51
C TRP A 50 10.61 -0.38 -5.67
N ILE A 51 9.66 0.54 -5.73
CA ILE A 51 9.92 1.98 -5.68
C ILE A 51 9.58 2.41 -4.26
N LYS A 52 10.58 2.93 -3.56
CA LYS A 52 10.40 3.54 -2.24
C LYS A 52 10.44 5.05 -2.39
N ILE A 53 9.52 5.74 -1.74
CA ILE A 53 9.40 7.20 -1.75
C ILE A 53 9.40 7.66 -0.29
N ASP A 54 10.29 8.58 0.06
CA ASP A 54 10.35 9.13 1.42
C ASP A 54 9.42 10.35 1.59
N GLN A 55 9.28 10.80 2.85
CA GLN A 55 8.55 12.02 3.23
C GLN A 55 9.06 13.30 2.54
N ASP A 56 10.32 13.32 2.08
CA ASP A 56 10.95 14.46 1.43
C ASP A 56 10.68 14.52 -0.08
N GLY A 57 10.04 13.48 -0.63
CA GLY A 57 9.74 13.32 -2.04
C GLY A 57 10.91 12.77 -2.85
N ASN A 58 11.94 12.20 -2.23
CA ASN A 58 12.97 11.45 -2.93
C ASN A 58 12.47 10.02 -3.16
N PHE A 59 12.80 9.46 -4.32
CA PHE A 59 12.50 8.07 -4.62
C PHE A 59 13.76 7.27 -4.89
N GLU A 60 13.74 6.01 -4.48
CA GLU A 60 14.77 5.02 -4.76
C GLU A 60 14.15 3.72 -5.26
N ILE A 61 14.86 3.05 -6.18
CA ILE A 61 14.46 1.73 -6.66
C ILE A 61 15.27 0.70 -5.89
N LEU A 62 14.57 -0.19 -5.17
CA LEU A 62 15.17 -1.21 -4.31
C LEU A 62 14.79 -2.60 -4.79
N GLU A 63 15.72 -3.55 -4.64
CA GLU A 63 15.40 -4.98 -4.76
C GLU A 63 15.19 -5.57 -3.38
N LEU A 64 13.93 -5.82 -3.02
CA LEU A 64 13.55 -6.36 -1.72
C LEU A 64 12.85 -7.70 -1.88
N ASP A 65 13.22 -8.64 -1.03
CA ASP A 65 12.49 -9.90 -0.92
C ASP A 65 11.22 -9.71 -0.07
N LYS A 66 10.28 -10.64 -0.27
CA LYS A 66 8.99 -10.62 0.42
C LYS A 66 9.14 -10.55 1.94
N THR A 67 10.13 -11.24 2.51
CA THR A 67 10.28 -11.32 3.97
C THR A 67 10.83 -10.03 4.56
N THR A 68 11.66 -9.31 3.82
CA THR A 68 12.17 -8.00 4.27
C THR A 68 11.06 -6.97 4.31
N ILE A 69 10.18 -6.93 3.30
CA ILE A 69 9.02 -6.02 3.31
C ILE A 69 8.05 -6.35 4.45
N MET A 70 7.75 -7.64 4.67
CA MET A 70 6.89 -8.05 5.78
C MET A 70 7.44 -7.60 7.14
N ARG A 71 8.75 -7.74 7.35
CA ARG A 71 9.41 -7.31 8.59
C ARG A 71 9.44 -5.79 8.71
N HIS A 72 9.78 -5.10 7.62
CA HIS A 72 9.90 -3.66 7.56
C HIS A 72 8.57 -2.95 7.86
N CYS A 73 7.50 -3.35 7.16
CA CYS A 73 6.17 -2.75 7.31
C CYS A 73 5.31 -3.41 8.40
N SER A 74 5.85 -4.41 9.11
CA SER A 74 5.10 -5.20 10.11
C SER A 74 3.80 -5.81 9.56
N LEU A 75 3.86 -6.34 8.33
CA LEU A 75 2.71 -6.88 7.62
C LEU A 75 2.67 -8.41 7.63
N PRO A 76 1.50 -9.03 7.85
CA PRO A 76 1.33 -10.46 7.67
C PRO A 76 1.42 -10.86 6.19
N ALA A 77 1.80 -12.10 5.92
CA ALA A 77 1.98 -12.61 4.55
C ALA A 77 0.70 -12.56 3.70
N ARG A 78 -0.48 -12.54 4.34
CA ARG A 78 -1.80 -12.42 3.71
C ARG A 78 -1.93 -11.07 3.01
N ASP A 79 -1.57 -9.99 3.69
CA ASP A 79 -1.81 -8.65 3.17
C ASP A 79 -0.85 -8.32 2.03
N LEU A 80 0.40 -8.76 2.15
CA LEU A 80 1.36 -8.60 1.07
C LEU A 80 0.98 -9.37 -0.20
N ARG A 81 0.11 -10.40 -0.11
CA ARG A 81 -0.42 -11.06 -1.32
C ARG A 81 -1.38 -10.16 -2.09
N LEU A 82 -2.08 -9.24 -1.44
CA LEU A 82 -3.01 -8.30 -2.09
C LEU A 82 -2.29 -7.47 -3.17
N LEU A 83 -0.99 -7.21 -2.95
CA LEU A 83 -0.15 -6.45 -3.87
C LEU A 83 0.45 -7.30 -5.00
N ASP A 84 0.32 -8.63 -4.97
CA ASP A 84 0.96 -9.50 -5.95
C ASP A 84 0.24 -9.44 -7.32
N PRO A 85 0.91 -9.01 -8.40
CA PRO A 85 0.35 -8.81 -9.74
C PRO A 85 -0.16 -10.10 -10.37
N LEU A 86 0.32 -11.25 -9.89
CA LEU A 86 -0.14 -12.56 -10.35
C LEU A 86 -1.57 -12.87 -9.92
N PHE A 87 -2.12 -12.09 -8.98
CA PHE A 87 -3.47 -12.25 -8.49
C PHE A 87 -4.31 -11.00 -8.78
N ILE A 88 -5.54 -11.23 -9.20
CA ILE A 88 -6.57 -10.21 -9.35
C ILE A 88 -7.32 -10.16 -8.01
N TYR A 89 -6.81 -9.37 -7.07
CA TYR A 89 -7.53 -9.06 -5.85
C TYR A 89 -8.51 -7.91 -6.09
N PRO A 90 -9.67 -7.90 -5.43
CA PRO A 90 -10.58 -6.76 -5.46
C PRO A 90 -9.91 -5.52 -4.84
N SER A 91 -10.51 -4.36 -5.09
CA SER A 91 -10.09 -3.12 -4.44
C SER A 91 -10.12 -3.29 -2.92
N THR A 92 -9.06 -2.85 -2.22
CA THR A 92 -9.03 -2.89 -0.76
C THR A 92 -8.11 -1.82 -0.15
N ILE A 93 -8.51 -1.29 0.99
CA ILE A 93 -7.76 -0.37 1.84
C ILE A 93 -7.73 -0.96 3.24
N LEU A 94 -6.55 -1.28 3.75
CA LEU A 94 -6.41 -1.99 5.02
C LEU A 94 -5.48 -1.23 5.97
N GLY A 95 -6.05 -0.72 7.05
CA GLY A 95 -5.30 -0.18 8.19
C GLY A 95 -4.61 -1.28 8.98
N ARG A 96 -3.31 -1.14 9.22
CA ARG A 96 -2.51 -1.99 10.11
C ARG A 96 -1.72 -1.15 11.09
N GLU A 97 -1.07 -1.80 12.04
CA GLU A 97 -0.39 -1.12 13.14
C GLU A 97 0.67 -0.10 12.68
N LYS A 98 1.38 -0.38 11.59
CA LYS A 98 2.47 0.48 11.07
C LYS A 98 2.38 0.77 9.57
N ALA A 99 1.28 0.39 8.95
CA ALA A 99 1.15 0.49 7.50
C ALA A 99 -0.33 0.55 7.08
N ILE A 100 -0.58 1.20 5.95
CA ILE A 100 -1.83 1.11 5.20
C ILE A 100 -1.51 0.31 3.94
N VAL A 101 -2.22 -0.78 3.71
CA VAL A 101 -2.09 -1.55 2.46
C VAL A 101 -3.19 -1.10 1.52
N VAL A 102 -2.79 -0.54 0.37
CA VAL A 102 -3.70 0.00 -0.63
C VAL A 102 -3.57 -0.84 -1.90
N SER A 103 -4.68 -1.41 -2.34
CA SER A 103 -4.82 -2.06 -3.62
C SER A 103 -6.06 -1.50 -4.29
N LEU A 104 -5.93 -0.39 -4.99
CA LEU A 104 -7.02 0.28 -5.68
C LEU A 104 -6.81 0.19 -7.18
N VAL A 105 -7.60 -0.67 -7.84
CA VAL A 105 -7.58 -0.81 -9.30
C VAL A 105 -6.16 -1.12 -9.82
N GLN A 106 -5.44 -0.15 -10.40
CA GLN A 106 -4.06 -0.31 -10.88
C GLN A 106 -2.99 0.10 -9.85
N ILE A 107 -3.35 0.81 -8.78
CA ILE A 107 -2.42 1.33 -7.79
C ILE A 107 -2.32 0.36 -6.62
N ARG A 108 -1.12 -0.18 -6.41
CA ARG A 108 -0.82 -1.14 -5.35
C ARG A 108 0.40 -0.67 -4.56
N CYS A 109 0.19 -0.27 -3.32
CA CYS A 109 1.26 0.27 -2.48
C CYS A 109 1.07 -0.07 -1.00
N ILE A 110 2.16 0.09 -0.26
CA ILE A 110 2.20 0.07 1.18
C ILE A 110 2.58 1.48 1.61
N ILE A 111 1.74 2.11 2.40
CA ILE A 111 1.98 3.44 2.95
C ILE A 111 2.37 3.25 4.41
N THR A 112 3.47 3.85 4.84
CA THR A 112 3.89 3.92 6.24
C THR A 112 3.88 5.38 6.69
N ALA A 113 4.23 5.66 7.94
CA ALA A 113 4.32 7.05 8.44
C ALA A 113 5.42 7.87 7.72
N ASP A 114 6.46 7.24 7.19
CA ASP A 114 7.65 7.94 6.69
C ASP A 114 7.94 7.71 5.20
N GLU A 115 7.34 6.67 4.64
CA GLU A 115 7.62 6.23 3.27
C GLU A 115 6.46 5.48 2.62
N VAL A 116 6.39 5.53 1.28
CA VAL A 116 5.52 4.72 0.44
C VAL A 116 6.34 3.71 -0.34
N ILE A 117 5.93 2.45 -0.33
CA ILE A 117 6.54 1.37 -1.08
C ILE A 117 5.56 0.90 -2.16
N LEU A 118 5.90 1.14 -3.42
CA LEU A 118 5.18 0.66 -4.58
C LEU A 118 5.92 -0.52 -5.22
N MET A 119 5.17 -1.46 -5.76
CA MET A 119 5.79 -2.46 -6.61
C MET A 119 6.19 -1.81 -7.93
N ASN A 120 7.45 -2.01 -8.35
CA ASN A 120 7.94 -1.43 -9.59
C ASN A 120 7.24 -2.11 -10.78
N SER A 121 6.38 -1.36 -11.46
CA SER A 121 5.71 -1.75 -12.69
C SER A 121 5.91 -0.66 -13.73
N LEU A 122 5.93 -1.05 -15.01
CA LEU A 122 5.94 -0.12 -16.14
C LEU A 122 4.54 0.44 -16.44
N ASP A 123 3.54 0.10 -15.62
CA ASP A 123 2.18 0.59 -15.78
C ASP A 123 2.12 2.11 -15.62
N GLY A 124 1.50 2.80 -16.59
CA GLY A 124 1.41 4.26 -16.60
C GLY A 124 0.82 4.86 -15.32
N CYS A 125 -0.14 4.17 -14.68
CA CYS A 125 -0.73 4.61 -13.42
C CYS A 125 0.29 4.59 -12.25
N VAL A 126 1.15 3.57 -12.18
CA VAL A 126 2.20 3.50 -11.15
C VAL A 126 3.22 4.62 -11.36
N VAL A 127 3.57 4.87 -12.63
CA VAL A 127 4.49 5.96 -13.00
C VAL A 127 3.92 7.33 -12.64
N GLN A 128 2.64 7.57 -12.96
CA GLN A 128 1.95 8.80 -12.59
C GLN A 128 1.89 8.99 -11.07
N TYR A 129 1.60 7.93 -10.32
CA TYR A 129 1.53 7.99 -8.87
C TYR A 129 2.86 8.42 -8.24
N TYR A 130 3.97 7.73 -8.53
CA TYR A 130 5.21 8.05 -7.85
C TYR A 130 5.75 9.44 -8.25
N LEU A 131 5.61 9.84 -9.52
CA LEU A 131 6.07 11.15 -9.99
C LEU A 131 5.27 12.29 -9.35
N GLU A 132 3.95 12.16 -9.32
CA GLU A 132 3.09 13.20 -8.74
C GLU A 132 3.24 13.26 -7.21
N LEU A 133 3.43 12.12 -6.53
CA LEU A 133 3.71 12.11 -5.10
C LEU A 133 5.01 12.84 -4.78
N CYS A 134 6.11 12.49 -5.47
CA CYS A 134 7.40 13.16 -5.30
C CYS A 134 7.28 14.68 -5.51
N LYS A 135 6.60 15.08 -6.59
CA LYS A 135 6.39 16.49 -6.91
C LYS A 135 5.61 17.22 -5.80
N ARG A 136 4.48 16.66 -5.34
CA ARG A 136 3.66 17.28 -4.28
C ARG A 136 4.42 17.40 -2.96
N LEU A 137 5.19 16.38 -2.58
CA LEU A 137 6.02 16.41 -1.37
C LEU A 137 7.16 17.44 -1.45
N GLN A 138 7.70 17.70 -2.65
CA GLN A 138 8.74 18.71 -2.85
C GLN A 138 8.19 20.13 -2.91
N THR A 139 7.01 20.34 -3.48
CA THR A 139 6.42 21.70 -3.65
C THR A 139 5.65 22.18 -2.42
N ASN A 140 5.05 21.27 -1.66
CA ASN A 140 4.18 21.63 -0.53
C ASN A 140 4.90 21.61 0.83
N LYS A 141 6.23 21.66 0.87
CA LYS A 141 6.99 21.73 2.14
C LYS A 141 6.63 22.93 3.01
N ASP A 142 6.09 23.99 2.40
CA ASP A 142 5.79 25.28 3.06
C ASP A 142 4.29 25.53 3.31
N GLN A 143 3.39 24.63 2.89
CA GLN A 143 1.94 24.80 3.02
C GLN A 143 1.41 23.93 4.18
N ALA A 144 1.24 24.56 5.34
CA ALA A 144 0.81 23.97 6.60
C ALA A 144 -0.72 23.76 6.72
N ASP A 145 -1.36 23.16 5.71
CA ASP A 145 -2.71 22.60 5.82
C ASP A 145 -2.60 21.06 5.96
N ASP A 146 -1.74 20.65 6.90
CA ASP A 146 -1.01 19.37 6.91
C ASP A 146 -1.91 18.15 7.19
N LEU A 147 -2.40 17.55 6.11
CA LEU A 147 -2.66 16.10 6.12
C LEU A 147 -1.34 15.38 6.46
N PRO A 148 -1.36 14.45 7.44
CA PRO A 148 -0.24 13.52 7.67
C PRO A 148 0.26 12.87 6.39
N PHE A 149 1.54 12.51 6.35
CA PHE A 149 2.17 11.92 5.17
C PHE A 149 1.38 10.74 4.60
N GLU A 150 0.90 9.86 5.48
CA GLU A 150 0.11 8.70 5.12
C GLU A 150 -1.20 9.06 4.40
N PHE A 151 -1.85 10.15 4.77
CA PHE A 151 -3.09 10.61 4.16
C PHE A 151 -2.85 11.37 2.86
N ARG A 152 -1.74 12.11 2.72
CA ARG A 152 -1.34 12.68 1.42
C ARG A 152 -1.06 11.59 0.39
N ALA A 153 -0.42 10.50 0.82
CA ALA A 153 -0.17 9.35 -0.04
C ALA A 153 -1.46 8.61 -0.42
N LEU A 154 -2.39 8.43 0.54
CA LEU A 154 -3.68 7.80 0.31
C LEU A 154 -4.59 8.64 -0.60
N GLU A 155 -4.66 9.95 -0.35
CA GLU A 155 -5.40 10.92 -1.15
C GLU A 155 -5.02 10.82 -2.62
N LEU A 156 -3.72 10.86 -2.94
CA LEU A 156 -3.27 10.74 -4.32
C LEU A 156 -3.65 9.39 -4.96
N ALA A 157 -3.68 8.32 -4.17
CA ALA A 157 -4.08 6.99 -4.68
C ALA A 157 -5.57 6.99 -5.05
N LEU A 158 -6.40 7.57 -4.20
CA LEU A 158 -7.83 7.74 -4.45
C LEU A 158 -8.10 8.67 -5.64
N GLU A 159 -7.39 9.80 -5.72
CA GLU A 159 -7.50 10.77 -6.81
C GLU A 159 -7.21 10.14 -8.16
N LEU A 160 -6.05 9.50 -8.31
CA LEU A 160 -5.66 8.87 -9.57
C LEU A 160 -6.57 7.68 -9.92
N THR A 161 -7.07 6.96 -8.92
CA THR A 161 -8.08 5.90 -9.12
C THR A 161 -9.38 6.48 -9.68
N CYS A 162 -9.91 7.55 -9.06
CA CYS A 162 -11.13 8.20 -9.51
C CYS A 162 -10.98 8.79 -10.92
N MET A 163 -9.85 9.45 -11.19
CA MET A 163 -9.53 9.98 -12.52
C MET A 163 -9.47 8.87 -13.58
N SER A 164 -8.83 7.74 -13.26
CA SER A 164 -8.73 6.58 -14.16
C SER A 164 -10.11 5.97 -14.44
N LEU A 165 -10.96 5.82 -13.43
CA LEU A 165 -12.31 5.30 -13.59
C LEU A 165 -13.18 6.24 -14.44
N ASP A 166 -13.20 7.55 -14.15
CA ASP A 166 -13.97 8.53 -14.93
C ASP A 166 -13.50 8.61 -16.40
N ALA A 167 -12.19 8.47 -16.66
CA ALA A 167 -11.65 8.38 -18.01
C ALA A 167 -12.18 7.15 -18.76
N GLN A 168 -12.18 5.97 -18.12
CA GLN A 168 -12.74 4.74 -18.71
C GLN A 168 -14.24 4.85 -18.99
N VAL A 169 -15.01 5.52 -18.10
CA VAL A 169 -16.45 5.77 -18.33
C VAL A 169 -16.66 6.65 -19.56
N LYS A 170 -15.85 7.71 -19.71
CA LYS A 170 -15.92 8.62 -20.86
C LYS A 170 -15.58 7.91 -22.17
N GLU A 171 -14.48 7.16 -22.19
CA GLU A 171 -14.05 6.38 -23.36
C GLU A 171 -15.13 5.38 -23.78
N LEU A 172 -15.67 4.62 -22.82
CA LEU A 172 -16.75 3.67 -23.09
C LEU A 172 -18.02 4.36 -23.62
N GLY A 173 -18.37 5.54 -23.09
CA GLY A 173 -19.49 6.33 -23.60
C GLY A 173 -19.29 6.72 -25.08
N MET A 174 -18.08 7.16 -25.45
CA MET A 174 -17.74 7.52 -26.82
C MET A 174 -17.84 6.33 -27.79
N GLU A 175 -17.64 5.10 -27.32
CA GLU A 175 -17.79 3.88 -28.12
C GLU A 175 -19.23 3.36 -28.21
N ILE A 176 -20.00 3.46 -27.11
CA ILE A 176 -21.37 2.91 -27.04
C ILE A 176 -22.36 3.72 -27.89
N TYR A 177 -22.35 5.06 -27.81
CA TYR A 177 -23.37 5.86 -28.49
C TYR A 177 -23.39 5.71 -30.02
N PRO A 178 -22.24 5.70 -30.74
CA PRO A 178 -22.22 5.47 -32.18
C PRO A 178 -22.77 4.10 -32.58
N VAL A 179 -22.45 3.06 -31.82
CA VAL A 179 -22.91 1.69 -32.09
C VAL A 179 -24.42 1.56 -31.91
N LEU A 180 -24.98 2.26 -30.94
CA LEU A 180 -26.43 2.29 -30.71
C LEU A 180 -27.18 3.02 -31.83
N ASP A 181 -26.66 4.15 -32.29
CA ASP A 181 -27.25 4.91 -33.41
C ASP A 181 -27.20 4.10 -34.71
N GLU A 182 -26.05 3.46 -34.97
CA GLU A 182 -25.90 2.57 -36.12
C GLU A 182 -26.86 1.38 -36.06
N LEU A 183 -27.03 0.75 -34.89
CA LEU A 183 -27.95 -0.36 -34.69
C LEU A 183 -29.43 0.06 -34.86
N ALA A 184 -29.77 1.29 -34.48
CA ALA A 184 -31.10 1.86 -34.71
C ALA A 184 -31.40 2.04 -36.20
N SER A 185 -30.36 2.33 -37.01
CA SER A 185 -30.47 2.46 -38.46
C SER A 185 -30.43 1.13 -39.23
N SER A 186 -29.64 0.15 -38.76
CA SER A 186 -29.53 -1.15 -39.41
C SER A 186 -29.07 -2.25 -38.42
N ILE A 187 -29.79 -3.37 -38.41
CA ILE A 187 -29.46 -4.51 -37.56
C ILE A 187 -28.45 -5.40 -38.32
N SER A 188 -27.20 -5.42 -37.86
CA SER A 188 -26.13 -6.27 -38.40
C SER A 188 -25.58 -7.20 -37.32
N THR A 189 -25.13 -8.40 -37.71
CA THR A 189 -24.52 -9.37 -36.77
C THR A 189 -23.24 -8.84 -36.14
N LEU A 190 -22.47 -8.03 -36.89
CA LEU A 190 -21.26 -7.37 -36.44
C LEU A 190 -21.57 -6.34 -35.34
N ASN A 191 -22.62 -5.51 -35.52
CA ASN A 191 -22.99 -4.49 -34.54
C ASN A 191 -23.54 -5.12 -33.25
N LEU A 192 -24.25 -6.25 -33.35
CA LEU A 192 -24.70 -7.00 -32.17
C LEU A 192 -23.54 -7.65 -31.40
N GLU A 193 -22.52 -8.16 -32.11
CA GLU A 193 -21.32 -8.69 -31.44
C GLU A 193 -20.52 -7.57 -30.77
N HIS A 194 -20.37 -6.44 -31.46
CA HIS A 194 -19.70 -5.26 -30.90
C HIS A 194 -20.43 -4.74 -29.64
N LEU A 195 -21.76 -4.60 -29.71
CA LEU A 195 -22.59 -4.20 -28.56
C LEU A 195 -22.48 -5.20 -27.40
N ARG A 196 -22.39 -6.50 -27.68
CA ARG A 196 -22.17 -7.52 -26.64
C ARG A 196 -20.82 -7.35 -25.95
N ARG A 197 -19.76 -7.03 -26.69
CA ARG A 197 -18.43 -6.74 -26.12
C ARG A 197 -18.47 -5.48 -25.26
N LEU A 198 -19.09 -4.40 -25.77
CA LEU A 198 -19.27 -3.15 -25.03
C LEU A 198 -20.11 -3.34 -23.76
N LYS A 199 -21.18 -4.13 -23.81
CA LYS A 199 -21.96 -4.51 -22.62
C LYS A 199 -21.11 -5.29 -21.61
N GLY A 200 -20.23 -6.17 -22.07
CA GLY A 200 -19.27 -6.87 -21.22
C GLY A 200 -18.31 -5.89 -20.53
N HIS A 201 -17.77 -4.94 -21.29
CA HIS A 201 -16.89 -3.89 -20.76
C HIS A 201 -17.61 -3.00 -19.74
N LEU A 202 -18.84 -2.55 -20.06
CA LEU A 202 -19.71 -1.80 -19.15
C LEU A 202 -19.96 -2.54 -17.85
N LEU A 203 -20.27 -3.83 -17.92
CA LEU A 203 -20.51 -4.65 -16.73
C LEU A 203 -19.25 -4.74 -15.86
N ALA A 204 -18.09 -5.03 -16.48
CA ALA A 204 -16.81 -5.13 -15.79
C ALA A 204 -16.42 -3.80 -15.11
N LEU A 205 -16.55 -2.68 -15.82
CA LEU A 205 -16.26 -1.35 -15.29
C LEU A 205 -17.24 -0.97 -14.17
N THR A 206 -18.53 -1.28 -14.31
CA THR A 206 -19.50 -1.03 -13.22
C THR A 206 -19.15 -1.83 -11.97
N GLN A 207 -18.76 -3.10 -12.11
CA GLN A 207 -18.35 -3.91 -10.97
C GLN A 207 -17.08 -3.35 -10.31
N GLN A 208 -16.14 -2.85 -11.10
CA GLN A 208 -14.90 -2.26 -10.60
C GLN A 208 -15.17 -0.97 -9.82
N VAL A 209 -16.00 -0.06 -10.35
CA VAL A 209 -16.41 1.17 -9.65
C VAL A 209 -17.18 0.83 -8.37
N GLN A 210 -18.12 -0.12 -8.43
CA GLN A 210 -18.86 -0.59 -7.26
C GLN A 210 -17.91 -1.14 -6.19
N LYS A 211 -16.87 -1.88 -6.56
CA LYS A 211 -15.89 -2.41 -5.60
C LYS A 211 -15.10 -1.31 -4.89
N VAL A 212 -14.78 -0.22 -5.58
CA VAL A 212 -14.13 0.94 -4.94
C VAL A 212 -15.12 1.67 -4.03
N HIS A 213 -16.37 1.84 -4.47
CA HIS A 213 -17.44 2.43 -3.66
C HIS A 213 -17.65 1.65 -2.36
N ASP A 214 -17.89 0.34 -2.47
CA ASP A 214 -18.12 -0.57 -1.33
C ASP A 214 -16.96 -0.51 -0.33
N GLU A 215 -15.71 -0.43 -0.81
CA GLU A 215 -14.54 -0.39 0.06
C GLU A 215 -14.42 0.94 0.82
N ILE A 216 -14.72 2.08 0.19
CA ILE A 216 -14.70 3.39 0.85
C ILE A 216 -15.83 3.45 1.90
N GLU A 217 -17.03 3.00 1.55
CA GLU A 217 -18.18 2.93 2.47
C GLU A 217 -17.85 2.06 3.69
N HIS A 218 -17.35 0.84 3.44
CA HIS A 218 -17.00 -0.09 4.51
C HIS A 218 -15.93 0.47 5.45
N LEU A 219 -14.96 1.21 4.91
CA LEU A 219 -13.92 1.85 5.71
C LEU A 219 -14.46 2.97 6.58
N MET A 220 -15.43 3.74 6.08
CA MET A 220 -16.09 4.81 6.83
C MET A 220 -17.07 4.26 7.89
N ASP A 221 -17.58 3.05 7.72
CA ASP A 221 -18.50 2.42 8.68
C ASP A 221 -17.83 2.00 10.01
N ASP A 222 -16.49 1.87 10.05
CA ASP A 222 -15.73 1.45 11.24
C ASP A 222 -14.65 2.48 11.63
N ASP A 223 -14.96 3.32 12.63
CA ASP A 223 -14.03 4.27 13.24
C ASP A 223 -12.71 3.63 13.70
N GLY A 224 -12.73 2.36 14.09
CA GLY A 224 -11.55 1.62 14.53
C GLY A 224 -10.59 1.33 13.38
N ASP A 225 -11.12 0.97 12.21
CA ASP A 225 -10.31 0.78 11.01
C ASP A 225 -9.76 2.12 10.49
N MET A 226 -10.55 3.20 10.57
CA MET A 226 -10.07 4.56 10.28
C MET A 226 -8.95 4.99 11.22
N ALA A 227 -9.15 4.84 12.53
CA ALA A 227 -8.15 5.20 13.52
C ALA A 227 -6.88 4.33 13.42
N ALA A 228 -7.00 3.09 12.94
CA ALA A 228 -5.86 2.23 12.71
C ALA A 228 -4.86 2.83 11.69
N MET A 229 -5.32 3.72 10.80
CA MET A 229 -4.52 4.35 9.75
C MET A 229 -3.81 5.64 10.18
N TYR A 230 -4.00 6.14 11.41
CA TYR A 230 -3.25 7.30 11.94
C TYR A 230 -1.82 6.89 12.34
N LEU A 231 -0.98 6.62 11.34
CA LEU A 231 0.35 6.04 11.52
C LEU A 231 1.35 7.00 12.16
N THR A 232 1.32 8.28 11.77
CA THR A 232 2.20 9.33 12.30
C THR A 232 1.97 9.52 13.80
N GLU A 233 0.71 9.58 14.22
CA GLU A 233 0.37 9.70 15.64
C GLU A 233 0.78 8.46 16.45
N LYS A 234 0.53 7.26 15.92
CA LYS A 234 0.95 5.99 16.54
C LYS A 234 2.46 5.93 16.74
N LYS A 235 3.23 6.35 15.74
CA LYS A 235 4.70 6.42 15.81
C LYS A 235 5.16 7.35 16.93
N GLN A 236 4.60 8.57 17.02
CA GLN A 236 4.95 9.55 18.06
C GLN A 236 4.64 9.05 19.48
N ARG A 237 3.52 8.34 19.67
CA ARG A 237 3.16 7.73 20.96
C ARG A 237 4.17 6.65 21.37
N LEU A 238 4.64 5.85 20.41
CA LEU A 238 5.63 4.80 20.67
C LEU A 238 6.99 5.41 21.09
N ASP A 239 7.46 6.41 20.37
CA ASP A 239 8.74 7.09 20.64
C ASP A 239 8.74 7.77 22.03
N SER A 240 7.61 8.38 22.41
CA SER A 240 7.44 9.03 23.73
C SER A 240 7.43 8.04 24.90
N SER A 241 7.00 6.81 24.67
CA SER A 241 6.90 5.77 25.72
C SER A 241 8.20 5.03 25.99
N SER A 242 9.21 5.16 25.13
CA SER A 242 10.51 4.49 25.27
C SER A 242 11.48 5.22 26.22
N ASP A 243 11.26 6.51 26.53
CA ASP A 243 12.14 7.33 27.37
C ASP A 243 11.82 7.27 28.88
N GLY A 244 10.84 6.46 29.31
CA GLY A 244 10.33 6.44 30.68
C GLY A 244 11.01 5.49 31.69
N TYR A 245 12.02 4.70 31.29
CA TYR A 245 12.53 3.59 32.13
C TYR A 245 13.99 3.73 32.60
N THR A 246 14.45 4.92 33.03
CA THR A 246 15.68 5.01 33.84
C THR A 246 15.66 6.15 34.85
N GLN A 247 14.76 6.16 35.85
CA GLN A 247 15.00 6.95 37.07
C GLN A 247 14.17 6.52 38.29
N THR A 248 14.44 5.35 38.89
CA THR A 248 14.18 5.16 40.32
C THR A 248 15.40 5.62 41.10
N ASN A 249 15.44 6.92 41.41
CA ASN A 249 16.26 7.49 42.46
C ASN A 249 15.83 6.87 43.80
N ILE A 250 16.62 5.94 44.33
CA ILE A 250 16.57 5.58 45.75
C ILE A 250 17.37 6.65 46.48
N SER A 251 16.67 7.68 46.95
CA SER A 251 17.22 8.66 47.88
C SER A 251 17.38 8.05 49.27
N SER A 252 18.62 8.12 49.73
CA SER A 252 19.11 7.81 51.06
C SER A 252 18.48 8.66 52.17
N LEU A 253 17.96 8.01 53.22
CA LEU A 253 17.89 8.55 54.57
C LEU A 253 18.23 7.47 55.61
N ASP A 254 19.42 7.61 56.19
CA ASP A 254 19.85 7.44 57.58
C ASP A 254 19.27 6.33 58.49
N ARG A 255 20.16 5.36 58.81
CA ARG A 255 20.56 4.86 60.14
C ARG A 255 19.47 4.47 61.16
N VAL A 256 19.32 3.17 61.40
CA VAL A 256 19.37 2.56 62.76
C VAL A 256 20.02 1.17 62.70
N VAL A 257 20.99 0.96 63.59
CA VAL A 257 21.73 -0.27 63.88
C VAL A 257 20.81 -1.35 64.46
N SER A 258 20.96 -2.61 64.01
CA SER A 258 20.77 -3.77 64.91
C SER A 258 21.58 -4.97 64.43
N LYS A 259 22.34 -5.50 65.39
CA LYS A 259 23.30 -6.60 65.30
C LYS A 259 22.58 -7.95 65.34
N SER A 260 23.34 -8.99 64.98
CA SER A 260 23.21 -10.42 65.31
C SER A 260 22.54 -11.36 64.30
N ALA A 261 23.37 -12.29 63.80
CA ALA A 261 22.98 -13.68 63.51
C ALA A 261 22.94 -14.45 64.85
N PRO A 262 22.20 -15.57 64.96
CA PRO A 262 22.86 -16.87 64.79
C PRO A 262 21.99 -18.04 64.25
N VAL A 263 22.66 -18.94 63.53
CA VAL A 263 22.65 -20.42 63.70
C VAL A 263 21.36 -21.22 63.42
N SER A 264 21.41 -22.02 62.36
CA SER A 264 20.58 -23.21 62.13
C SER A 264 20.74 -24.27 63.25
N PRO A 265 19.74 -25.14 63.42
CA PRO A 265 20.08 -26.55 63.62
C PRO A 265 19.41 -27.48 62.59
N VAL A 266 20.16 -28.53 62.32
CA VAL A 266 19.91 -29.67 61.44
C VAL A 266 18.92 -30.66 62.07
N GLY A 267 18.17 -31.37 61.21
CA GLY A 267 17.46 -32.63 61.51
C GLY A 267 16.23 -32.80 60.60
N SER A 268 16.36 -33.27 59.34
CA SER A 268 16.05 -34.66 58.86
C SER A 268 14.75 -35.24 59.48
N ILE A 269 13.80 -35.90 58.80
CA ILE A 269 13.83 -36.87 57.70
C ILE A 269 12.38 -36.99 57.14
N SER A 270 12.23 -37.44 55.89
CA SER A 270 11.10 -38.25 55.37
C SER A 270 9.88 -37.56 54.74
N GLY A 271 9.96 -37.31 53.43
CA GLY A 271 9.32 -38.21 52.45
C GLY A 271 7.80 -38.13 52.23
N ALA A 272 7.47 -37.80 50.97
CA ALA A 272 6.23 -38.10 50.23
C ALA A 272 5.04 -37.13 50.38
N GLN A 273 5.00 -36.20 49.43
CA GLN A 273 3.86 -35.38 49.03
C GLN A 273 2.72 -36.28 48.53
N LYS A 274 1.55 -36.18 49.16
CA LYS A 274 0.30 -36.77 48.68
C LYS A 274 -0.67 -35.65 48.32
N LEU A 275 -0.70 -35.31 47.04
CA LEU A 275 -1.69 -34.40 46.46
C LEU A 275 -3.06 -35.09 46.47
N GLN A 276 -3.97 -34.61 47.32
CA GLN A 276 -5.40 -34.91 47.20
C GLN A 276 -6.14 -33.77 46.51
N ARG A 277 -6.46 -34.08 45.27
CA ARG A 277 -7.61 -33.64 44.47
C ARG A 277 -8.87 -33.42 45.32
N ALA A 278 -9.47 -32.23 45.22
CA ALA A 278 -10.89 -32.02 45.48
C ALA A 278 -11.42 -30.95 44.50
N PHE A 279 -12.43 -31.36 43.74
CA PHE A 279 -13.24 -30.56 42.83
C PHE A 279 -14.31 -29.74 43.59
N SER A 280 -14.97 -28.86 42.84
CA SER A 280 -16.26 -28.15 43.02
C SER A 280 -16.08 -26.63 43.21
N SER A 281 -16.28 -25.81 42.17
CA SER A 281 -17.49 -25.42 41.44
C SER A 281 -18.36 -24.38 42.15
N ILE A 282 -18.61 -23.28 41.43
CA ILE A 282 -19.62 -22.23 41.64
C ILE A 282 -19.17 -21.09 42.57
N VAL A 283 -18.95 -19.89 42.01
CA VAL A 283 -19.85 -18.72 42.09
C VAL A 283 -19.22 -17.59 41.26
N THR A 284 -20.00 -17.10 40.31
CA THR A 284 -19.83 -15.87 39.55
C THR A 284 -19.55 -14.66 40.44
N SER A 285 -18.33 -14.14 40.43
CA SER A 285 -18.04 -12.78 40.84
C SER A 285 -17.97 -11.90 39.59
N LYS A 286 -19.07 -11.17 39.34
CA LYS A 286 -19.09 -9.96 38.53
C LYS A 286 -18.02 -9.01 39.06
N HIS A 287 -16.85 -8.98 38.43
CA HIS A 287 -16.03 -7.78 38.40
C HIS A 287 -15.95 -7.37 36.93
N GLY A 288 -16.99 -6.65 36.50
CA GLY A 288 -16.91 -5.86 35.29
C GLY A 288 -15.84 -4.81 35.52
N SER A 289 -14.70 -4.98 34.85
CA SER A 289 -13.71 -3.93 34.67
C SER A 289 -14.32 -2.87 33.76
N LEU A 290 -15.06 -1.96 34.36
CA LEU A 290 -15.47 -0.69 33.78
C LEU A 290 -14.30 0.29 33.85
N ILE A 291 -13.23 0.05 33.10
CA ILE A 291 -12.24 1.10 32.83
C ILE A 291 -11.60 0.85 31.46
N SER A 292 -12.28 1.28 30.39
CA SER A 292 -11.64 1.81 29.17
C SER A 292 -12.69 2.05 28.07
N SER A 293 -13.52 3.09 28.17
CA SER A 293 -14.31 3.52 27.00
C SER A 293 -14.94 4.91 27.16
N SER A 294 -14.16 5.94 27.53
CA SER A 294 -14.73 7.31 27.48
C SER A 294 -13.77 8.47 27.17
N SER A 295 -12.60 8.23 26.57
CA SER A 295 -11.71 9.36 26.19
C SER A 295 -11.11 9.32 24.78
N ASN A 296 -11.25 8.23 24.02
CA ASN A 296 -10.67 8.12 22.67
C ASN A 296 -11.77 7.86 21.64
N ARG A 297 -12.68 8.82 21.43
CA ARG A 297 -13.14 8.99 20.06
C ARG A 297 -11.91 9.52 19.34
N GLU A 298 -11.13 8.61 18.75
CA GLU A 298 -9.97 8.98 17.96
C GLU A 298 -10.47 9.97 16.92
N ASN A 299 -9.76 11.10 16.77
CA ASN A 299 -10.23 12.20 15.93
C ASN A 299 -10.07 11.81 14.46
N VAL A 300 -10.99 10.93 14.00
CA VAL A 300 -11.03 10.37 12.64
C VAL A 300 -11.64 11.34 11.63
N GLU A 301 -12.11 12.49 12.08
CA GLU A 301 -12.80 13.51 11.28
C GLU A 301 -11.98 13.95 10.05
N GLN A 302 -10.66 14.08 10.19
CA GLN A 302 -9.79 14.47 9.07
C GLN A 302 -9.81 13.43 7.94
N LEU A 303 -9.73 12.15 8.29
CA LEU A 303 -9.77 11.06 7.34
C LEU A 303 -11.19 10.83 6.80
N GLU A 304 -12.21 10.95 7.65
CA GLU A 304 -13.62 10.85 7.27
C GLU A 304 -13.96 11.89 6.19
N MET A 305 -13.60 13.17 6.39
CA MET A 305 -13.79 14.22 5.37
C MET A 305 -13.09 13.90 4.05
N LEU A 306 -11.87 13.35 4.11
CA LEU A 306 -11.14 12.94 2.92
C LEU A 306 -11.90 11.82 2.17
N LEU A 307 -12.31 10.78 2.89
CA LEU A 307 -13.02 9.64 2.31
C LEU A 307 -14.40 10.04 1.77
N GLU A 308 -15.16 10.89 2.47
CA GLU A 308 -16.44 11.43 2.01
C GLU A 308 -16.32 12.15 0.66
N ALA A 309 -15.29 12.98 0.50
CA ALA A 309 -15.06 13.70 -0.75
C ALA A 309 -14.87 12.73 -1.93
N TYR A 310 -14.06 11.67 -1.75
CA TYR A 310 -13.86 10.66 -2.79
C TYR A 310 -15.06 9.72 -2.95
N PHE A 311 -15.80 9.43 -1.89
CA PHE A 311 -17.04 8.65 -1.94
C PHE A 311 -18.04 9.31 -2.88
N VAL A 312 -18.26 10.62 -2.75
CA VAL A 312 -19.13 11.39 -3.64
C VAL A 312 -18.64 11.35 -5.09
N VAL A 313 -17.33 11.39 -5.34
CA VAL A 313 -16.76 11.28 -6.70
C VAL A 313 -17.02 9.89 -7.31
N VAL A 314 -16.82 8.83 -6.53
CA VAL A 314 -17.04 7.46 -6.98
C VAL A 314 -18.53 7.18 -7.20
N ASP A 315 -19.41 7.64 -6.32
CA ASP A 315 -20.87 7.52 -6.47
C ASP A 315 -21.38 8.26 -7.72
N ASN A 316 -20.86 9.47 -7.98
CA ASN A 316 -21.15 10.17 -9.23
C ASN A 316 -20.70 9.38 -10.47
N THR A 317 -19.54 8.72 -10.39
CA THR A 317 -19.02 7.88 -11.47
C THR A 317 -19.90 6.64 -11.67
N LEU A 318 -20.36 6.02 -10.59
CA LEU A 318 -21.28 4.89 -10.61
C LEU A 318 -22.64 5.29 -11.23
N SER A 319 -23.19 6.43 -10.83
CA SER A 319 -24.43 7.00 -11.37
C SER A 319 -24.34 7.24 -12.87
N LYS A 320 -23.21 7.76 -13.38
CA LYS A 320 -22.96 7.89 -14.84
C LYS A 320 -22.94 6.54 -15.55
N LEU A 321 -22.38 5.49 -14.94
CA LEU A 321 -22.37 4.15 -15.54
C LEU A 321 -23.77 3.52 -15.57
N LEU A 322 -24.55 3.73 -14.51
CA LEU A 322 -25.92 3.23 -14.44
C LEU A 322 -26.84 3.91 -15.47
N SER A 323 -26.60 5.18 -15.82
CA SER A 323 -27.37 5.85 -16.88
C SER A 323 -27.03 5.35 -18.29
N VAL A 324 -25.84 4.79 -18.50
CA VAL A 324 -25.39 4.18 -19.77
C VAL A 324 -25.88 2.73 -19.91
N ARG A 325 -26.34 2.09 -18.83
CA ARG A 325 -26.92 0.74 -18.90
C ARG A 325 -28.22 0.74 -19.71
N LEU A 326 -28.13 0.18 -20.91
CA LEU A 326 -29.22 -0.21 -21.81
C LEU A 326 -30.11 -1.30 -21.22
#